data_AF-U1R106-F1
#
_entry.id   AF-U1R106-F1
#
_cell.length_a   1.000
_cell.length_b   1.000
_cell.length_c   1.000
_cell.angle_alpha   90.00
_cell.angle_beta   90.00
_cell.angle_gamma   90.00
#
_symmetry.space_group_name_H-M   'P 1'
#
loop_
_entity.id
_entity.type
_entity.pdbx_description
1 polymer ?
#
loop_
_entity_poly.entity_id
_entity_poly.type
_entity_poly.pdbx_seq_one_letter_code
_entity_poly.pdbx_strand_id
1 'polypeptide(L)'
;VTNDKDSHILVGGESQVGDWRDNVVTRDNRLPIPEPVKANNGLTIESNSKHTLGGTGNRPNAGIEPKDSLKLFESSVEGGKKRYAIDSEGRIHQFNSNKEGDRWHWAGRTGKDQRVEQRINPSDINKDVYERLGTHYNEVRKK
;
A
#
# COMPACT_ATOMS: atom_id res chain seq x y z
N VAL A 1 -16.29 45.03 27.67
CA VAL A 1 -15.55 44.10 26.80
C VAL A 1 -16.28 42.76 26.89
N THR A 2 -17.39 42.62 26.14
CA THR A 2 -17.57 41.78 24.92
C THR A 2 -17.45 40.29 25.20
N ASN A 3 -18.30 39.36 24.76
CA ASN A 3 -19.57 39.35 24.03
C ASN A 3 -20.12 37.90 24.16
N ASP A 4 -21.44 37.74 24.11
CA ASP A 4 -22.15 36.45 24.03
C ASP A 4 -21.90 35.67 22.72
N LYS A 5 -22.36 34.40 22.73
CA LYS A 5 -22.87 33.53 21.64
C LYS A 5 -21.99 32.33 21.26
N ASP A 6 -22.37 31.13 21.71
CA ASP A 6 -23.18 30.24 20.87
C ASP A 6 -23.58 28.96 21.63
N SER A 7 -24.86 28.91 21.97
CA SER A 7 -25.61 27.74 22.39
C SER A 7 -25.98 26.93 21.15
N HIS A 8 -25.43 25.73 20.98
CA HIS A 8 -26.02 24.70 20.12
C HIS A 8 -26.18 23.41 20.93
N ILE A 9 -27.38 23.22 21.49
CA ILE A 9 -27.88 21.88 21.81
C ILE A 9 -28.60 21.38 20.56
N LEU A 10 -28.12 20.27 19.99
CA LEU A 10 -28.98 19.37 19.24
C LEU A 10 -28.82 17.95 19.77
N VAL A 11 -29.96 17.49 20.29
CA VAL A 11 -30.35 16.16 20.74
C VAL A 11 -30.18 15.12 19.63
N GLY A 12 -29.76 13.90 19.99
CA GLY A 12 -30.15 12.69 19.27
C GLY A 12 -29.06 11.62 19.14
N GLY A 13 -29.21 10.53 19.88
CA GLY A 13 -28.62 9.24 19.54
C GLY A 13 -27.78 8.63 20.65
N GLU A 14 -28.42 7.80 21.47
CA GLU A 14 -27.74 6.84 22.34
C GLU A 14 -26.68 6.06 21.55
N SER A 15 -25.46 6.03 22.07
CA SER A 15 -24.52 4.96 21.76
C SER A 15 -23.93 4.51 23.09
N GLN A 16 -24.53 3.45 23.61
CA GLN A 16 -24.05 2.76 24.81
C GLN A 16 -22.60 2.32 24.59
N VAL A 17 -21.73 2.95 25.36
CA VAL A 17 -20.58 2.39 26.08
C VAL A 17 -20.14 1.00 25.59
N GLY A 18 -19.09 0.97 24.77
CA GLY A 18 -18.18 -0.15 24.62
C GLY A 18 -16.80 0.30 25.06
N ASP A 19 -16.28 -0.32 26.12
CA ASP A 19 -15.12 0.08 26.91
C ASP A 19 -13.86 0.48 26.11
N TRP A 20 -13.29 1.61 26.52
CA TRP A 20 -11.95 2.06 26.21
C TRP A 20 -10.91 1.16 26.88
N ARG A 21 -10.44 0.14 26.15
CA ARG A 21 -9.15 -0.50 26.44
C ARG A 21 -8.23 -0.37 25.24
N ASP A 22 -7.57 0.78 25.23
CA ASP A 22 -6.16 0.97 24.88
C ASP A 22 -5.63 0.09 23.73
N ASN A 23 -5.82 0.59 22.52
CA ASN A 23 -4.81 0.57 21.48
C ASN A 23 -5.13 1.69 20.50
N VAL A 24 -4.92 2.94 20.94
CA VAL A 24 -4.62 4.01 19.98
C VAL A 24 -3.23 3.71 19.43
N VAL A 25 -3.17 2.71 18.55
CA VAL A 25 -2.14 2.68 17.53
C VAL A 25 -2.44 3.93 16.73
N THR A 26 -1.61 4.96 16.91
CA THR A 26 -1.71 6.21 16.18
C THR A 26 -1.84 5.89 14.70
N ARG A 27 -3.05 5.98 14.16
CA ARG A 27 -3.30 5.78 12.73
C ARG A 27 -2.45 6.80 12.00
N ASP A 28 -1.36 6.33 11.39
CA ASP A 28 -0.56 7.17 10.54
C ASP A 28 -1.35 7.36 9.25
N ASN A 29 -2.09 8.45 9.14
CA ASN A 29 -2.91 8.80 7.97
C ASN A 29 -2.11 8.94 6.66
N ARG A 30 -0.78 8.80 6.71
CA ARG A 30 0.09 8.75 5.52
C ARG A 30 0.20 7.34 4.94
N LEU A 31 -0.15 6.30 5.70
CA LEU A 31 -0.16 4.92 5.25
C LEU A 31 -1.41 4.65 4.39
N PRO A 32 -1.27 4.14 3.16
CA PRO A 32 -2.41 3.67 2.38
C PRO A 32 -3.22 2.59 3.12
N ILE A 33 -2.55 1.73 3.88
CA ILE A 33 -3.13 0.60 4.62
C ILE A 33 -2.52 0.59 6.04
N PRO A 34 -3.04 1.41 6.98
CA PRO A 34 -2.43 1.62 8.29
C PRO A 34 -2.53 0.42 9.25
N GLU A 35 -3.50 -0.45 9.04
CA GLU A 35 -3.73 -1.67 9.82
C GLU A 35 -3.86 -2.85 8.84
N PRO A 36 -3.51 -4.09 9.22
CA PRO A 36 -3.70 -5.26 8.38
C PRO A 36 -5.15 -5.40 7.88
N VAL A 37 -5.32 -5.47 6.56
CA VAL A 37 -6.63 -5.65 5.91
C VAL A 37 -6.64 -6.95 5.13
N LYS A 38 -7.72 -7.72 5.23
CA LYS A 38 -7.99 -8.85 4.34
C LYS A 38 -8.53 -8.33 3.01
N ALA A 39 -7.72 -8.44 1.96
CA ALA A 39 -8.05 -7.98 0.61
C ALA A 39 -9.02 -8.94 -0.10
N ASN A 40 -9.64 -8.47 -1.19
CA ASN A 40 -10.60 -9.26 -1.98
C ASN A 40 -10.02 -10.58 -2.55
N ASN A 41 -8.69 -10.67 -2.70
CA ASN A 41 -8.00 -11.91 -3.10
C ASN A 41 -7.85 -12.94 -1.95
N GLY A 42 -8.39 -12.64 -0.76
CA GLY A 42 -8.36 -13.50 0.41
C GLY A 42 -7.10 -13.40 1.27
N LEU A 43 -6.10 -12.62 0.86
CA LEU A 43 -4.82 -12.44 1.54
C LEU A 43 -4.81 -11.18 2.40
N THR A 44 -3.96 -11.17 3.43
CA THR A 44 -3.80 -10.01 4.32
C THR A 44 -2.67 -9.11 3.84
N ILE A 45 -2.90 -7.79 3.78
CA ILE A 45 -1.91 -6.77 3.42
C ILE A 45 -1.86 -5.66 4.47
N GLU A 46 -0.66 -5.13 4.73
CA GLU A 46 -0.44 -3.92 5.51
C GLU A 46 0.62 -3.04 4.82
N SER A 47 0.54 -1.72 5.00
CA SER A 47 1.58 -0.82 4.52
C SER A 47 2.85 -0.99 5.35
N ASN A 48 3.99 -0.86 4.67
CA ASN A 48 5.29 -0.95 5.33
C ASN A 48 5.86 0.46 5.51
N SER A 49 6.16 0.85 6.75
CA SER A 49 6.71 2.17 7.10
C SER A 49 7.98 2.53 6.33
N LYS A 50 8.74 1.54 5.82
CA LYS A 50 9.87 1.72 4.91
C LYS A 50 9.51 2.43 3.60
N HIS A 51 8.31 2.19 3.10
CA HIS A 51 7.80 2.66 1.82
C HIS A 51 6.83 3.84 1.97
N THR A 52 6.70 4.38 3.18
CA THR A 52 5.76 5.47 3.49
C THR A 52 6.49 6.80 3.49
N LEU A 53 6.09 7.72 2.60
CA LEU A 53 6.72 9.03 2.51
C LEU A 53 6.59 9.80 3.84
N GLY A 54 7.74 10.18 4.42
CA GLY A 54 7.81 10.94 5.66
C GLY A 54 7.60 10.12 6.95
N GLY A 55 7.37 8.81 6.84
CA GLY A 55 7.34 7.92 8.01
C GLY A 55 8.72 7.77 8.65
N THR A 56 8.77 7.50 9.95
CA THR A 56 10.04 7.32 10.71
C THR A 56 10.92 6.21 10.12
N GLY A 57 10.32 5.20 9.48
CA GLY A 57 11.00 4.09 8.82
C GLY A 57 11.39 4.35 7.35
N ASN A 58 10.98 5.48 6.76
CA ASN A 58 11.17 5.77 5.35
C ASN A 58 12.65 5.72 4.96
N ARG A 59 12.98 4.95 3.93
CA ARG A 59 14.34 4.89 3.40
C ARG A 59 14.44 5.71 2.11
N PRO A 60 15.38 6.66 1.98
CA PRO A 60 15.51 7.50 0.79
C PRO A 60 15.70 6.71 -0.52
N ASN A 61 16.26 5.50 -0.44
CA ASN A 61 16.44 4.59 -1.57
C ASN A 61 15.30 3.57 -1.74
N ALA A 62 14.22 3.65 -0.95
CA ALA A 62 13.03 2.85 -1.17
C ALA A 62 12.07 3.59 -2.09
N GLY A 63 11.35 2.86 -2.93
CA GLY A 63 10.17 3.39 -3.60
C GLY A 63 9.12 3.83 -2.57
N ILE A 64 8.23 4.74 -2.99
CA ILE A 64 7.10 5.20 -2.20
C ILE A 64 5.87 4.36 -2.58
N GLU A 65 5.20 3.82 -1.57
CA GLU A 65 3.98 3.04 -1.73
C GLU A 65 2.87 3.91 -2.34
N PRO A 66 2.20 3.44 -3.41
CA PRO A 66 1.12 4.21 -4.04
C PRO A 66 -0.15 4.15 -3.17
N LYS A 67 -1.01 5.16 -3.27
CA LYS A 67 -2.26 5.25 -2.49
C LYS A 67 -3.27 4.14 -2.81
N ASP A 68 -3.20 3.58 -4.01
CA ASP A 68 -4.05 2.49 -4.50
C ASP A 68 -3.39 1.11 -4.35
N SER A 69 -2.39 0.97 -3.47
CA SER A 69 -1.67 -0.28 -3.23
C SER A 69 -2.59 -1.46 -2.87
N LEU A 70 -3.67 -1.21 -2.13
CA LEU A 70 -4.68 -2.23 -1.81
C LEU A 70 -5.36 -2.77 -3.09
N LYS A 71 -5.83 -1.88 -3.96
CA LYS A 71 -6.50 -2.25 -5.21
C LYS A 71 -5.55 -3.00 -6.16
N LEU A 72 -4.29 -2.55 -6.23
CA LEU A 72 -3.25 -3.25 -6.99
C LEU A 72 -2.98 -4.64 -6.39
N PHE A 73 -2.94 -4.76 -5.07
CA PHE A 73 -2.73 -6.04 -4.42
C PHE A 73 -3.87 -7.03 -4.70
N GLU A 74 -5.12 -6.55 -4.69
CA GLU A 74 -6.30 -7.36 -4.98
C GLU A 74 -6.26 -7.99 -6.38
N SER A 75 -5.74 -7.28 -7.38
CA SER A 75 -5.57 -7.79 -8.75
C SER A 75 -4.23 -8.51 -8.99
N SER A 76 -3.40 -8.68 -7.97
CA SER A 76 -2.05 -9.20 -8.13
C SER A 76 -1.99 -10.69 -8.45
N VAL A 77 -1.03 -11.07 -9.29
CA VAL A 77 -0.72 -12.46 -9.67
C VAL A 77 0.56 -12.95 -8.99
N GLU A 78 0.64 -14.25 -8.74
CA GLU A 78 1.85 -14.86 -8.17
C GLU A 78 2.97 -14.98 -9.21
N GLY A 79 4.20 -14.74 -8.77
CA GLY A 79 5.43 -14.97 -9.52
C GLY A 79 6.54 -15.44 -8.59
N GLY A 80 6.64 -16.76 -8.40
CA GLY A 80 7.53 -17.35 -7.40
C GLY A 80 7.06 -17.04 -5.97
N LYS A 81 7.95 -16.47 -5.14
CA LYS A 81 7.65 -16.11 -3.72
C LYS A 81 7.08 -14.69 -3.56
N LYS A 82 6.69 -14.05 -4.66
CA LYS A 82 6.26 -12.66 -4.71
C LYS A 82 4.95 -12.55 -5.47
N ARG A 83 4.26 -11.42 -5.30
CA ARG A 83 3.08 -11.07 -6.12
C ARG A 83 3.34 -9.80 -6.90
N TYR A 84 2.69 -9.69 -8.04
CA TYR A 84 2.86 -8.57 -8.96
C TYR A 84 1.53 -8.07 -9.48
N ALA A 85 1.41 -6.76 -9.64
CA ALA A 85 0.25 -6.12 -10.26
C ALA A 85 0.73 -5.09 -11.29
N ILE A 86 -0.13 -4.75 -12.25
CA ILE A 86 0.16 -3.69 -13.22
C ILE A 86 -0.81 -2.53 -13.01
N ASP A 87 -0.29 -1.30 -13.02
CA ASP A 87 -1.11 -0.09 -12.95
C ASP A 87 -1.54 0.39 -14.34
N SER A 88 -2.39 1.42 -14.39
CA SER A 88 -2.89 1.98 -15.65
C SER A 88 -1.82 2.65 -16.51
N GLU A 89 -0.64 2.97 -15.96
CA GLU A 89 0.49 3.53 -16.71
C GLU A 89 1.38 2.44 -17.32
N GLY A 90 1.14 1.17 -16.96
CA GLY A 90 1.91 0.01 -17.40
C GLY A 90 3.14 -0.26 -16.53
N ARG A 91 3.18 0.25 -15.30
CA ARG A 91 4.24 -0.06 -14.32
C ARG A 91 3.85 -1.31 -13.54
N ILE A 92 4.82 -2.18 -13.30
CA ILE A 92 4.64 -3.38 -12.48
C ILE A 92 4.99 -3.05 -11.03
N HIS A 93 4.06 -3.31 -10.12
CA HIS A 93 4.21 -3.22 -8.67
C HIS A 93 4.50 -4.60 -8.09
N GLN A 94 5.45 -4.69 -7.15
CA GLN A 94 5.84 -5.92 -6.47
C GLN A 94 5.35 -5.92 -5.01
N PHE A 95 4.92 -7.08 -4.54
CA PHE A 95 4.56 -7.33 -3.14
C PHE A 95 5.34 -8.52 -2.60
N ASN A 96 5.84 -8.38 -1.38
CA ASN A 96 6.53 -9.44 -0.64
C ASN A 96 5.68 -9.87 0.54
N SER A 97 5.78 -11.14 0.91
CA SER A 97 5.27 -11.62 2.19
C SER A 97 6.26 -11.31 3.32
N ASN A 98 5.80 -11.33 4.56
CA ASN A 98 6.65 -11.52 5.73
C ASN A 98 7.26 -12.94 5.74
N LYS A 99 8.02 -13.26 6.81
CA LYS A 99 8.73 -14.55 6.93
C LYS A 99 7.76 -15.72 7.04
N GLU A 100 6.62 -15.48 7.67
CA GLU A 100 5.57 -16.44 7.99
C GLU A 100 4.65 -16.70 6.79
N GLY A 101 4.61 -15.78 5.82
CA GLY A 101 3.80 -15.91 4.60
C GLY A 101 2.33 -15.50 4.76
N ASP A 102 1.93 -15.01 5.94
CA ASP A 102 0.54 -14.67 6.27
C ASP A 102 0.21 -13.17 6.04
N ARG A 103 1.23 -12.32 5.87
CA ARG A 103 1.05 -10.88 5.61
C ARG A 103 1.88 -10.40 4.45
N TRP A 104 1.27 -9.59 3.60
CA TRP A 104 1.88 -8.98 2.44
C TRP A 104 2.13 -7.49 2.64
N HIS A 105 3.12 -6.95 1.94
CA HIS A 105 3.39 -5.52 1.89
C HIS A 105 3.93 -5.14 0.51
N TRP A 106 3.68 -3.89 0.11
CA TRP A 106 4.25 -3.33 -1.10
C TRP A 106 5.79 -3.23 -0.99
N ALA A 107 6.49 -3.57 -2.06
CA ALA A 107 7.94 -3.79 -2.07
C ALA A 107 8.67 -3.11 -3.24
N GLY A 108 8.04 -2.14 -3.90
CA GLY A 108 8.62 -1.40 -5.03
C GLY A 108 7.82 -1.53 -6.32
N ARG A 109 8.19 -0.73 -7.33
CA ARG A 109 7.63 -0.79 -8.68
C ARG A 109 8.65 -0.49 -9.77
N THR A 110 8.32 -0.81 -11.02
CA THR A 110 9.05 -0.32 -12.20
C THR A 110 8.59 1.11 -12.54
N GLY A 111 9.26 1.76 -13.50
CA GLY A 111 8.88 3.08 -14.04
C GLY A 111 9.97 4.14 -13.88
N LYS A 112 10.17 4.98 -14.90
CA LYS A 112 11.25 5.97 -14.94
C LYS A 112 10.98 7.26 -14.19
N ASP A 113 9.84 7.34 -13.52
CA ASP A 113 9.43 8.47 -12.70
C ASP A 113 10.04 8.46 -11.28
N GLN A 114 10.57 7.33 -10.80
CA GLN A 114 11.29 7.23 -9.50
C GLN A 114 12.79 7.34 -9.69
N ARG A 115 13.65 7.34 -8.66
CA ARG A 115 15.11 7.20 -8.88
C ARG A 115 15.49 5.75 -9.17
N VAL A 116 16.61 5.49 -9.85
CA VAL A 116 17.04 4.12 -10.21
C VAL A 116 17.12 3.22 -8.98
N GLU A 117 17.60 3.74 -7.85
CA GLU A 117 17.74 2.96 -6.60
C GLU A 117 16.40 2.58 -5.96
N GLN A 118 15.32 3.30 -6.31
CA GLN A 118 13.98 3.14 -5.74
C GLN A 118 13.09 2.20 -6.56
N ARG A 119 13.53 1.85 -7.78
CA ARG A 119 12.78 1.03 -8.73
C ARG A 119 13.20 -0.43 -8.64
N ILE A 120 12.27 -1.34 -8.92
CA ILE A 120 12.62 -2.73 -9.23
C ILE A 120 13.12 -2.79 -10.69
N ASN A 121 14.12 -3.63 -10.97
CA ASN A 121 14.60 -3.83 -12.33
C ASN A 121 13.63 -4.78 -13.06
N PRO A 122 13.09 -4.41 -14.23
CA PRO A 122 12.23 -5.32 -15.02
C PRO A 122 12.89 -6.68 -15.29
N SER A 123 14.22 -6.73 -15.41
CA SER A 123 14.94 -7.99 -15.65
C SER A 123 14.89 -8.97 -14.47
N ASP A 124 14.52 -8.51 -13.27
CA ASP A 124 14.40 -9.36 -12.07
C ASP A 124 13.02 -10.03 -11.95
N ILE A 125 12.08 -9.68 -12.83
CA ILE A 125 10.71 -10.19 -12.85
C ILE A 125 10.64 -11.41 -13.79
N ASN A 126 10.02 -12.50 -13.34
CA ASN A 126 9.86 -13.69 -14.16
C ASN A 126 9.00 -13.40 -15.40
N LYS A 127 9.35 -14.01 -16.54
CA LYS A 127 8.68 -13.81 -17.83
C LYS A 127 7.19 -14.15 -17.78
N ASP A 128 6.82 -15.22 -17.07
CA ASP A 128 5.42 -15.66 -16.93
C ASP A 128 4.53 -14.60 -16.26
N VAL A 129 5.10 -13.76 -15.39
CA VAL A 129 4.37 -12.64 -14.77
C VAL A 129 3.93 -11.62 -15.81
N TYR A 130 4.79 -11.31 -16.78
CA TYR A 130 4.42 -10.36 -17.85
C TYR A 130 3.22 -10.85 -18.65
N GLU A 131 3.22 -12.14 -19.01
CA GLU A 131 2.12 -12.78 -19.75
C GLU A 131 0.82 -12.76 -18.95
N ARG A 132 0.87 -13.10 -17.65
CA ARG A 132 -0.31 -13.08 -16.77
C ARG A 132 -0.86 -11.68 -16.52
N LEU A 133 -0.01 -10.66 -16.55
CA LEU A 133 -0.40 -9.26 -16.44
C LEU A 133 -0.82 -8.66 -17.79
N GLY A 134 -0.77 -9.43 -18.89
CA GLY A 134 -1.16 -8.95 -20.22
C GLY A 134 -0.23 -7.88 -20.78
N THR A 135 1.08 -7.95 -20.50
CA THR A 135 2.10 -7.01 -20.99
C THR A 135 3.38 -7.75 -21.42
N HIS A 136 4.40 -7.01 -21.86
CA HIS A 136 5.70 -7.53 -22.23
C HIS A 136 6.86 -6.76 -21.59
N TYR A 137 7.98 -7.46 -21.34
CA TYR A 137 9.21 -6.88 -20.80
C TYR A 137 9.63 -5.57 -21.49
N ASN A 138 9.57 -5.54 -22.83
CA ASN A 138 9.98 -4.38 -23.61
C ASN A 138 9.05 -3.16 -23.44
N GLU A 139 7.80 -3.37 -23.07
CA GLU A 139 6.86 -2.28 -22.79
C GLU A 139 7.17 -1.67 -21.42
N VAL A 140 7.28 -2.53 -20.40
CA VAL A 140 7.57 -2.11 -19.01
C VAL A 140 8.94 -1.45 -18.90
N ARG A 141 9.96 -1.94 -19.62
CA ARG A 141 11.31 -1.33 -19.64
C ARG A 141 11.32 0.08 -20.25
N LYS A 142 10.37 0.41 -21.11
CA LYS A 142 10.30 1.72 -21.77
C LYS A 142 9.67 2.78 -20.88
N LYS A 143 8.70 2.40 -20.04
CA LYS A 143 8.13 3.24 -18.98
C LYS A 143 9.21 3.72 -18.02
#